data_AF-A0A3L7WI81-F1
#
_entry.id   AF-A0A3L7WI81-F1
#
_cell.length_a   1.000
_cell.length_b   1.000
_cell.length_c   1.000
_cell.angle_alpha   90.00
_cell.angle_beta   90.00
_cell.angle_gamma   90.00
#
_symmetry.space_group_name_H-M   'P 1'
#
loop_
_entity.id
_entity.type
_entity.pdbx_description
1 polymer ?
#
loop_
_entity_poly.entity_id
_entity_poly.type
_entity_poly.pdbx_seq_one_letter_code
_entity_poly.pdbx_strand_id
1 'polypeptide(L)'
;MDTIGALLKSLVDAIATLIPSIVTPDWAALIRLLPLFVLPLVALWLLTTGGMWSLVGVTKRGGRITVATEPPTPAQRDANGAALFPPGRPYDVATGLIYPAGSSRSADGAALLLACPSCGAVRLAELVACAGCGLEMRYRTAVKVERPKGPPPGGAARA
;
A
#
# COMPACT_ATOMS: atom_id res chain seq x y z
N MET A 1 30.07 -11.90 79.94
CA MET A 1 29.41 -12.20 78.64
C MET A 1 29.23 -10.93 77.80
N ASP A 2 29.51 -9.75 78.36
CA ASP A 2 29.16 -8.45 77.80
C ASP A 2 30.16 -7.93 76.75
N THR A 3 31.42 -8.35 76.84
CA THR A 3 32.50 -7.96 75.91
C THR A 3 32.35 -8.56 74.52
N ILE A 4 31.90 -9.82 74.43
CA ILE A 4 31.65 -10.49 73.14
C ILE A 4 30.46 -9.84 72.43
N GLY A 5 29.41 -9.46 73.17
CA GLY A 5 28.25 -8.74 72.64
C GLY A 5 28.60 -7.35 72.11
N ALA A 6 29.49 -6.62 72.79
CA ALA A 6 29.97 -5.31 72.33
C ALA A 6 30.79 -5.40 71.03
N LEU A 7 31.67 -6.40 70.92
CA LEU A 7 32.45 -6.64 69.70
C LEU A 7 31.56 -7.02 68.51
N LEU A 8 30.59 -7.91 68.72
CA LEU A 8 29.60 -8.25 67.70
C LEU A 8 28.83 -7.02 67.22
N LYS A 9 28.39 -6.15 68.15
CA LYS A 9 27.67 -4.93 67.79
C LYS A 9 28.54 -3.98 66.96
N SER A 10 29.79 -3.75 67.36
CA SER A 10 30.72 -2.90 66.59
C SER A 10 31.03 -3.43 65.19
N LEU A 11 31.09 -4.75 65.04
CA LEU A 11 31.39 -5.41 63.77
C LEU A 11 30.18 -5.35 62.83
N VAL A 12 28.97 -5.50 63.37
CA VAL A 12 27.71 -5.30 62.63
C VAL A 12 27.55 -3.85 62.21
N ASP A 13 27.81 -2.88 63.08
CA ASP A 13 27.70 -1.45 62.76
C ASP A 13 28.75 -1.03 61.69
N ALA A 14 29.96 -1.61 61.72
CA ALA A 14 30.99 -1.40 60.69
C ALA A 14 30.59 -2.00 59.33
N ILE A 15 30.00 -3.20 59.32
CA ILE A 15 29.53 -3.83 58.08
C ILE A 15 28.32 -3.06 57.51
N ALA A 16 27.39 -2.62 58.36
CA ALA A 16 26.20 -1.88 57.94
C ALA A 16 26.51 -0.50 57.34
N THR A 17 27.66 0.08 57.65
CA THR A 17 28.12 1.36 57.07
C THR A 17 28.94 1.19 55.79
N LEU A 18 29.65 0.06 55.63
CA LEU A 18 30.42 -0.25 54.42
C LEU A 18 29.55 -0.76 53.26
N ILE A 19 28.51 -1.56 53.57
CA ILE A 19 27.63 -2.14 52.54
C ILE A 19 26.94 -1.07 51.68
N PRO A 20 26.33 0.00 52.22
CA PRO A 20 25.67 1.02 51.41
C PRO A 20 26.62 1.77 50.47
N SER A 21 27.88 1.97 50.88
CA SER A 21 28.88 2.67 50.08
C SER A 21 29.29 1.89 48.82
N ILE A 22 29.31 0.56 48.91
CA ILE A 22 29.76 -0.32 47.82
C ILE A 22 28.57 -0.88 47.01
N VAL A 23 27.46 -1.17 47.68
CA VAL A 23 26.28 -1.83 47.09
C VAL A 23 25.24 -0.80 46.60
N THR A 24 25.19 0.39 47.19
CA THR A 24 24.28 1.48 46.78
C THR A 24 25.07 2.77 46.50
N PRO A 25 25.89 2.82 45.43
CA PRO A 25 26.27 4.11 44.86
C PRO A 25 25.00 4.91 44.53
N ASP A 26 25.08 6.24 44.45
CA ASP A 26 23.93 7.10 44.12
C ASP A 26 23.40 6.79 42.70
N TRP A 27 22.55 5.76 42.62
CA TRP A 27 21.92 5.29 41.40
C TRP A 27 21.02 6.37 40.80
N ALA A 28 20.51 7.29 41.62
CA ALA A 28 19.72 8.41 41.13
C ALA A 28 20.58 9.38 40.31
N ALA A 29 21.82 9.66 40.72
CA ALA A 29 22.77 10.43 39.91
C ALA A 29 23.09 9.73 38.57
N LEU A 30 23.30 8.42 38.58
CA LEU A 30 23.57 7.65 37.36
C LEU A 30 22.36 7.63 36.41
N ILE A 31 21.15 7.41 36.93
CA ILE A 31 19.90 7.44 36.16
C ILE A 31 19.67 8.82 35.57
N ARG A 32 20.00 9.91 36.29
CA ARG A 32 19.92 11.29 35.78
C ARG A 32 20.89 11.56 34.64
N LEU A 33 22.04 10.87 34.60
CA LEU A 33 23.03 10.99 33.52
C LEU A 33 22.67 10.15 32.29
N LEU A 34 21.87 9.10 32.45
CA LEU A 34 21.53 8.17 31.38
C LEU A 34 20.86 8.83 30.15
N PRO A 35 19.91 9.78 30.29
CA PRO A 35 19.34 10.50 29.15
C PRO A 35 20.37 11.25 28.30
N LEU A 36 21.42 11.81 28.93
CA LEU A 36 22.48 12.54 28.22
C LEU A 36 23.26 11.64 27.26
N PHE A 37 23.34 10.34 27.51
CA PHE A 37 23.99 9.39 26.62
C PHE A 37 23.01 8.70 25.67
N VAL A 38 21.83 8.30 26.16
CA VAL A 38 20.86 7.54 25.37
C VAL A 38 20.21 8.42 24.31
N LEU A 39 19.83 9.67 24.63
CA LEU A 39 19.18 10.56 23.68
C LEU A 39 20.01 10.84 22.42
N PRO A 40 21.31 11.23 22.49
CA PRO A 40 22.09 11.44 21.27
C PRO A 40 22.32 10.16 20.48
N LEU A 41 22.47 9.00 21.15
CA LEU A 41 22.59 7.70 20.49
C LEU A 41 21.31 7.34 19.71
N VAL A 42 20.15 7.50 20.33
CA VAL A 42 18.85 7.27 19.68
C VAL A 42 18.61 8.26 18.57
N ALA A 43 18.93 9.54 18.78
CA ALA A 43 18.79 10.57 17.75
C ALA A 43 19.69 10.28 16.53
N LEU A 44 20.96 9.93 16.76
CA LEU A 44 21.88 9.53 15.70
C LEU A 44 21.37 8.28 14.96
N TRP A 45 20.87 7.28 15.69
CA TRP A 45 20.32 6.07 15.10
C TRP A 45 19.07 6.36 14.24
N LEU A 46 18.17 7.22 14.72
CA LEU A 46 16.99 7.64 13.98
C LEU A 46 17.35 8.48 12.76
N LEU A 47 18.32 9.39 12.86
CA LEU A 47 18.79 10.21 11.74
C LEU A 47 19.49 9.37 10.67
N THR A 48 20.32 8.40 11.06
CA THR A 48 21.02 7.53 10.11
C THR A 48 20.04 6.57 9.43
N THR A 49 19.19 5.89 10.20
CA THR A 49 18.21 4.93 9.68
C THR A 49 17.13 5.66 8.89
N GLY A 50 16.49 6.67 9.50
CA GLY A 50 15.47 7.49 8.85
C GLY A 50 16.01 8.23 7.63
N GLY A 51 17.24 8.75 7.69
CA GLY A 51 17.91 9.37 6.55
C GLY A 51 18.17 8.38 5.42
N MET A 52 18.69 7.19 5.72
CA MET A 52 18.91 6.14 4.72
C MET A 52 17.60 5.72 4.04
N TRP A 53 16.54 5.46 4.81
CA TRP A 53 15.23 5.10 4.26
C TRP A 53 14.57 6.24 3.49
N SER A 54 14.73 7.48 3.95
CA SER A 54 14.25 8.66 3.22
C SER A 54 14.99 8.82 1.89
N LEU A 55 16.30 8.63 1.89
CA LEU A 55 17.11 8.67 0.67
C LEU A 55 16.70 7.56 -0.29
N VAL A 56 16.48 6.34 0.19
CA VAL A 56 15.96 5.22 -0.62
C VAL A 56 14.56 5.55 -1.15
N GLY A 57 13.67 6.08 -0.32
CA GLY A 57 12.31 6.45 -0.73
C GLY A 57 12.26 7.57 -1.76
N VAL A 58 13.24 8.48 -1.76
CA VAL A 58 13.36 9.56 -2.76
C VAL A 58 14.06 9.08 -4.02
N THR A 59 15.15 8.32 -3.91
CA THR A 59 15.98 7.89 -5.04
C THR A 59 15.43 6.66 -5.77
N LYS A 60 14.73 5.76 -5.06
CA LYS A 60 14.12 4.53 -5.60
C LYS A 60 12.61 4.61 -5.62
N ARG A 61 12.04 5.78 -6.00
CA ARG A 61 10.61 5.86 -6.31
C ARG A 61 10.33 4.90 -7.46
N GLY A 62 9.59 3.83 -7.17
CA GLY A 62 9.24 2.81 -8.15
C GLY A 62 8.55 3.42 -9.36
N GLY A 63 8.67 2.75 -10.51
CA GLY A 63 8.01 3.17 -11.75
C GLY A 63 6.52 3.39 -11.51
N ARG A 64 6.02 4.55 -11.92
CA ARG A 64 4.60 4.90 -11.80
C ARG A 64 3.78 3.85 -12.54
N ILE A 65 2.89 3.17 -11.80
CA ILE A 65 1.93 2.24 -12.39
C ILE A 65 1.00 3.05 -13.28
N THR A 66 1.12 2.88 -14.59
CA THR A 66 0.17 3.40 -15.56
C THR A 66 -0.91 2.35 -15.77
N VAL A 67 -2.16 2.74 -15.54
CA VAL A 67 -3.31 1.92 -15.92
C VAL A 67 -3.42 2.02 -17.44
N ALA A 68 -3.23 0.91 -18.14
CA ALA A 68 -3.47 0.87 -19.57
C ALA A 68 -4.98 0.89 -19.80
N THR A 69 -5.49 2.00 -20.35
CA THR A 69 -6.87 2.06 -20.85
C THR A 69 -6.91 1.33 -22.18
N GLU A 70 -7.64 0.22 -22.25
CA GLU A 70 -7.85 -0.49 -23.52
C GLU A 70 -8.64 0.41 -24.48
N PRO A 71 -8.17 0.63 -25.73
CA PRO A 71 -8.88 1.50 -26.66
C PRO A 71 -10.20 0.87 -27.13
N PRO A 72 -11.20 1.69 -27.51
CA PRO A 72 -12.42 1.19 -28.15
C PRO A 72 -12.08 0.41 -29.42
N THR A 73 -12.69 -0.75 -29.60
CA THR A 73 -12.45 -1.65 -30.73
C THR A 73 -13.62 -1.58 -31.70
N PRO A 74 -13.40 -1.51 -33.03
CA PRO A 74 -14.50 -1.54 -33.98
C PRO A 74 -15.26 -2.87 -33.90
N ALA A 75 -16.59 -2.79 -33.95
CA ALA A 75 -17.44 -3.97 -34.00
C ALA A 75 -17.22 -4.75 -35.29
N GLN A 76 -17.22 -6.08 -35.20
CA GLN A 76 -17.25 -6.94 -36.38
C GLN A 76 -18.53 -6.65 -37.17
N ARG A 77 -18.48 -6.74 -38.50
CA ARG A 77 -19.65 -6.56 -39.36
C ARG A 77 -20.11 -7.89 -39.95
N ASP A 78 -21.41 -8.06 -40.09
CA ASP A 78 -22.00 -9.23 -40.77
C ASP A 78 -21.88 -9.12 -42.31
N ALA A 79 -22.40 -10.12 -43.02
CA ALA A 79 -22.40 -10.15 -44.49
C ALA A 79 -23.19 -9.01 -45.13
N ASN A 80 -24.08 -8.37 -44.37
CA ASN A 80 -24.90 -7.23 -44.80
C ASN A 80 -24.29 -5.88 -44.38
N GLY A 81 -23.12 -5.89 -43.74
CA GLY A 81 -22.43 -4.69 -43.27
C GLY A 81 -22.92 -4.15 -41.92
N ALA A 82 -23.87 -4.82 -41.27
CA ALA A 82 -24.39 -4.44 -39.96
C ALA A 82 -23.39 -4.77 -38.85
N ALA A 83 -23.25 -3.89 -37.86
CA ALA A 83 -22.34 -4.09 -36.73
C ALA A 83 -22.90 -5.16 -35.78
N LEU A 84 -22.05 -6.12 -35.42
CA LEU A 84 -22.31 -7.20 -34.48
C LEU A 84 -21.72 -6.84 -33.12
N PHE A 85 -22.60 -6.68 -32.13
CA PHE A 85 -22.21 -6.30 -30.77
C PHE A 85 -22.27 -7.52 -29.84
N PRO A 86 -21.18 -7.87 -29.14
CA PRO A 86 -21.19 -8.99 -28.22
C PRO A 86 -21.96 -8.63 -26.93
N PRO A 87 -22.66 -9.60 -26.33
CA PRO A 87 -23.32 -9.38 -25.05
C PRO A 87 -22.33 -9.09 -23.93
N GLY A 88 -22.74 -8.27 -22.96
CA GLY A 88 -21.91 -7.94 -21.79
C GLY A 88 -20.78 -6.93 -22.05
N ARG A 89 -20.65 -6.37 -23.25
CA ARG A 89 -19.71 -5.27 -23.56
C ARG A 89 -20.47 -3.99 -23.92
N PRO A 90 -20.07 -2.83 -23.35
CA PRO A 90 -20.66 -1.55 -23.76
C PRO A 90 -20.31 -1.22 -25.21
N TYR A 91 -21.24 -0.66 -25.97
CA TYR A 91 -21.04 -0.28 -27.35
C TYR A 91 -21.82 0.97 -27.73
N ASP A 92 -21.36 1.64 -28.79
CA ASP A 92 -22.05 2.74 -29.43
C ASP A 92 -22.53 2.28 -30.83
N VAL A 93 -23.84 2.40 -31.07
CA VAL A 93 -24.47 2.00 -32.33
C VAL A 93 -24.15 2.97 -33.46
N ALA A 94 -24.00 4.27 -33.14
CA ALA A 94 -23.80 5.30 -34.16
C ALA A 94 -22.40 5.17 -34.78
N THR A 95 -21.38 4.97 -33.95
CA THR A 95 -19.99 4.81 -34.39
C THR A 95 -19.60 3.36 -34.69
N GLY A 96 -20.36 2.39 -34.17
CA GLY A 96 -20.04 0.97 -34.30
C GLY A 96 -18.81 0.55 -33.48
N LEU A 97 -18.56 1.22 -32.36
CA LEU A 97 -17.42 0.97 -31.48
C LEU A 97 -17.84 0.18 -30.24
N ILE A 98 -17.02 -0.79 -29.85
CA ILE A 98 -17.14 -1.57 -28.61
C ILE A 98 -16.14 -1.02 -27.60
N TYR A 99 -16.64 -0.64 -26.44
CA TYR A 99 -15.86 -0.05 -25.36
C TYR A 99 -15.39 -1.10 -24.34
N PRO A 100 -14.37 -0.77 -23.53
CA PRO A 100 -13.95 -1.60 -22.41
C PRO A 100 -15.09 -1.87 -21.43
N ALA A 101 -14.98 -2.99 -20.71
CA ALA A 101 -15.92 -3.33 -19.65
C ALA A 101 -15.90 -2.23 -18.56
N GLY A 102 -17.09 -1.79 -18.13
CA GLY A 102 -17.26 -0.72 -17.14
C GLY A 102 -17.39 0.70 -17.72
N SER A 103 -17.20 0.88 -19.03
CA SER A 103 -17.49 2.17 -19.69
C SER A 103 -19.00 2.41 -19.77
N SER A 104 -19.44 3.62 -19.39
CA SER A 104 -20.85 4.05 -19.50
C SER A 104 -21.08 5.12 -20.58
N ARG A 105 -20.00 5.80 -21.00
CA ARG A 105 -20.03 6.93 -21.94
C ARG A 105 -18.98 6.76 -23.03
N SER A 106 -19.28 7.24 -24.23
CA SER A 106 -18.34 7.31 -25.34
C SER A 106 -17.28 8.40 -25.11
N ALA A 107 -16.28 8.48 -25.98
CA ALA A 107 -15.28 9.56 -25.95
C ALA A 107 -15.92 10.94 -26.13
N ASP A 108 -17.03 11.00 -26.88
CA ASP A 108 -17.80 12.22 -27.14
C ASP A 108 -18.91 12.47 -26.09
N GLY A 109 -19.01 11.60 -25.07
CA GLY A 109 -19.98 11.75 -23.97
C GLY A 109 -21.36 11.12 -24.21
N ALA A 110 -21.57 10.45 -25.34
CA ALA A 110 -22.83 9.74 -25.62
C ALA A 110 -23.01 8.54 -24.67
N ALA A 111 -24.26 8.25 -24.29
CA ALA A 111 -24.55 7.09 -23.44
C ALA A 111 -24.35 5.79 -24.22
N LEU A 112 -23.59 4.85 -23.65
CA LEU A 112 -23.34 3.56 -24.28
C LEU A 112 -24.48 2.59 -24.02
N LEU A 113 -24.70 1.70 -24.98
CA LEU A 113 -25.64 0.59 -24.86
C LEU A 113 -24.92 -0.69 -24.46
N LEU A 114 -25.66 -1.60 -23.84
CA LEU A 114 -25.15 -2.88 -23.34
C LEU A 114 -26.27 -3.91 -23.47
N ALA A 115 -26.00 -5.02 -24.14
CA ALA A 115 -26.89 -6.16 -24.16
C ALA A 115 -26.64 -7.05 -22.94
N CYS A 116 -27.71 -7.43 -22.25
CA CYS A 116 -27.66 -8.35 -21.11
C CYS A 116 -27.09 -9.71 -21.55
N PRO A 117 -26.05 -10.25 -20.89
CA PRO A 117 -25.48 -11.55 -21.25
C PRO A 117 -26.39 -12.74 -20.93
N SER A 118 -27.37 -12.55 -20.04
CA SER A 118 -28.30 -13.63 -19.66
C SER A 118 -29.52 -13.70 -20.57
N CYS A 119 -30.14 -12.55 -20.89
CA CYS A 119 -31.41 -12.52 -21.62
C CYS A 119 -31.38 -11.71 -22.92
N GLY A 120 -30.24 -11.12 -23.29
CA GLY A 120 -30.09 -10.33 -24.53
C GLY A 120 -30.73 -8.95 -24.52
N ALA A 121 -31.53 -8.59 -23.51
CA ALA A 121 -32.18 -7.28 -23.44
C ALA A 121 -31.16 -6.13 -23.50
N VAL A 122 -31.40 -5.18 -24.40
CA VAL A 122 -30.54 -4.00 -24.59
C VAL A 122 -30.95 -2.90 -23.62
N ARG A 123 -29.95 -2.27 -22.99
CA ARG A 123 -30.13 -1.20 -22.01
C ARG A 123 -28.97 -0.22 -22.05
N LEU A 124 -29.09 0.88 -21.32
CA LEU A 124 -27.98 1.79 -21.07
C LEU A 124 -26.92 1.13 -20.17
N ALA A 125 -25.65 1.29 -20.52
CA ALA A 125 -24.52 0.73 -19.78
C ALA A 125 -24.34 1.35 -18.39
N GLU A 126 -24.92 2.53 -18.13
CA GLU A 126 -24.91 3.19 -16.80
C GLU A 126 -25.81 2.49 -15.77
N LEU A 127 -26.79 1.72 -16.21
CA LEU A 127 -27.65 0.96 -15.32
C LEU A 127 -26.88 -0.23 -14.76
N VAL A 128 -27.10 -0.58 -13.49
CA VAL A 128 -26.40 -1.71 -12.85
C VAL A 128 -27.20 -3.01 -12.96
N ALA A 129 -28.52 -2.94 -13.08
CA ALA A 129 -29.40 -4.10 -13.17
C ALA A 129 -30.13 -4.19 -14.53
N CYS A 130 -30.38 -5.41 -15.00
CA CYS A 130 -31.23 -5.65 -16.15
C CYS A 130 -32.70 -5.60 -15.75
N ALA A 131 -33.50 -4.74 -16.41
CA ALA A 131 -34.94 -4.68 -16.19
C ALA A 131 -35.69 -5.94 -16.69
N GLY A 132 -35.10 -6.71 -17.61
CA GLY A 132 -35.73 -7.90 -18.18
C GLY A 132 -35.60 -9.15 -17.31
N CYS A 133 -34.41 -9.43 -16.75
CA CYS A 133 -34.15 -10.66 -15.97
C CYS A 133 -33.61 -10.41 -14.55
N GLY A 134 -33.42 -9.16 -14.13
CA GLY A 134 -32.92 -8.82 -12.80
C GLY A 134 -31.41 -9.01 -12.60
N LEU A 135 -30.66 -9.47 -13.61
CA LEU A 135 -29.22 -9.68 -13.48
C LEU A 135 -28.49 -8.37 -13.17
N GLU A 136 -27.73 -8.34 -12.08
CA GLU A 136 -26.79 -7.26 -11.75
C GLU A 136 -25.47 -7.44 -12.52
N MET A 137 -25.06 -6.39 -13.22
CA MET A 137 -23.86 -6.36 -14.06
C MET A 137 -22.91 -5.31 -13.53
N ARG A 138 -22.11 -5.70 -12.53
CA ARG A 138 -21.03 -4.86 -11.98
C ARG A 138 -19.73 -5.15 -12.71
N TYR A 139 -19.66 -4.78 -13.99
CA TYR A 139 -18.43 -4.93 -14.75
C TYR A 139 -17.41 -3.89 -14.29
N ARG A 140 -16.47 -4.33 -13.46
CA ARG A 140 -15.29 -3.54 -13.16
C ARG A 140 -14.31 -3.67 -14.32
N THR A 141 -13.76 -2.56 -14.78
CA THR A 141 -12.66 -2.59 -15.74
C THR A 141 -11.51 -3.37 -15.11
N ALA A 142 -11.09 -4.47 -15.75
CA ALA A 142 -9.89 -5.17 -15.33
C ALA A 142 -8.71 -4.20 -15.53
N VAL A 143 -8.10 -3.76 -14.43
CA VAL A 143 -6.95 -2.86 -14.48
C VAL A 143 -5.77 -3.66 -14.99
N LYS A 144 -5.47 -3.51 -16.28
CA LYS A 144 -4.24 -4.06 -16.85
C LYS A 144 -3.11 -3.12 -16.46
N VAL A 145 -2.31 -3.56 -15.49
CA VAL A 145 -1.09 -2.86 -15.07
C VAL A 145 -0.06 -3.03 -16.17
N GLU A 146 0.29 -1.94 -16.84
CA GLU A 146 1.39 -1.97 -17.80
C GLU A 146 2.71 -2.06 -17.02
N ARG A 147 3.58 -3.01 -17.39
CA ARG A 147 4.91 -3.09 -16.79
C ARG A 147 5.66 -1.82 -17.20
N PRO A 148 6.24 -1.06 -16.26
CA PRO A 148 7.00 0.14 -16.60
C PRO A 148 8.08 -0.20 -17.63
N LYS A 149 8.18 0.60 -18.70
CA LYS A 149 9.21 0.43 -19.73
C LYS A 149 10.60 0.68 -19.11
N GLY A 150 11.42 -0.36 -19.07
CA GLY A 150 12.83 -0.27 -18.69
C GLY A 150 13.27 -1.34 -17.68
N PRO A 151 14.58 -1.65 -17.62
CA PRO A 151 15.12 -2.50 -16.57
C PRO A 151 14.88 -1.86 -15.19
N PRO A 152 14.66 -2.67 -14.14
CA PRO A 152 14.48 -2.14 -12.79
C PRO A 152 15.69 -1.28 -12.40
N PRO A 153 15.48 -0.06 -11.87
CA PRO A 153 16.58 0.79 -11.43
C PRO A 153 17.36 0.08 -10.31
N GLY A 154 18.65 -0.17 -10.56
CA GLY A 154 19.57 -0.81 -9.61
C GLY A 154 20.10 -2.19 -10.01
N GLY A 155 19.62 -2.77 -11.12
CA GLY A 155 20.20 -3.98 -11.72
C GLY A 155 21.35 -3.63 -12.66
N ALA A 156 22.51 -3.26 -12.11
CA ALA A 156 23.72 -3.23 -12.91
C ALA A 156 23.99 -4.68 -13.39
N ALA A 157 23.88 -4.91 -14.70
CA ALA A 157 24.50 -6.07 -15.32
C ALA A 157 26.00 -5.98 -15.02
N ARG A 158 26.49 -6.84 -14.12
CA ARG A 158 27.93 -7.12 -14.02
C ARG A 158 28.25 -7.99 -15.23
N ALA A 159 28.78 -7.36 -16.28
CA ALA A 159 29.53 -8.01 -17.34
C ALA A 159 31.02 -8.00 -16.97
#